data_AF-J1ISZ1-F1
#
_entry.id   AF-J1ISZ1-F1
#
_cell.length_a   1.000
_cell.length_b   1.000
_cell.length_c   1.000
_cell.angle_alpha   90.00
_cell.angle_beta   90.00
_cell.angle_gamma   90.00
#
_symmetry.space_group_name_H-M   'P 1'
#
loop_
_entity.id
_entity.type
_entity.pdbx_description
1 polymer ?
#
loop_
_entity_poly.entity_id
_entity_poly.type
_entity_poly.pdbx_seq_one_letter_code
_entity_poly.pdbx_strand_id
1 'polypeptide(L)' 'MPKPRPPHLVKQITQHGKIVWYVRIGHGKRIRIRGTYGTQEFVDNYKSALAELQGIIRSTKLM' A
#
# COMPACT_ATOMS: atom_id res chain seq x y z
N MET A 1 17.72 6.97 13.71
CA MET A 1 17.48 6.17 12.49
C MET A 1 16.04 6.36 12.05
N PRO A 2 15.75 6.70 10.78
CA PRO A 2 14.37 6.69 10.31
C PRO A 2 13.84 5.27 10.40
N LYS A 3 12.68 5.07 11.04
CA LYS A 3 12.02 3.77 11.07
C LYS A 3 11.85 3.27 9.63
N PRO A 4 12.30 2.05 9.29
CA PRO A 4 12.14 1.52 7.95
C PRO A 4 10.66 1.55 7.59
N ARG A 5 10.34 2.14 6.44
CA ARG A 5 8.97 2.18 5.95
C ARG A 5 8.55 0.74 5.64
N PRO A 6 7.31 0.34 5.99
CA PRO A 6 6.80 -0.96 5.59
C PRO A 6 6.99 -1.19 4.09
N PRO A 7 7.31 -2.42 3.66
CA PRO A 7 7.57 -2.72 2.25
C PRO A 7 6.37 -2.37 1.38
N HIS A 8 6.64 -1.99 0.13
CA HIS A 8 5.61 -1.64 -0.88
C HIS A 8 4.73 -0.43 -0.53
N LEU A 9 5.02 0.26 0.58
CA LEU A 9 4.29 1.43 1.00
C LEU A 9 4.80 2.67 0.26
N VAL A 10 3.89 3.33 -0.46
CA VAL A 10 4.16 4.54 -1.24
C VAL A 10 3.41 5.71 -0.63
N LYS A 11 4.17 6.73 -0.21
CA LYS A 11 3.62 8.04 0.18
C LYS A 11 3.44 8.89 -1.07
N GLN A 12 2.26 9.47 -1.24
CA GLN A 12 1.99 10.47 -2.26
C GLN A 12 1.46 11.74 -1.60
N ILE A 13 1.93 12.88 -2.08
CA ILE A 13 1.36 14.19 -1.74
C ILE A 13 0.53 14.60 -2.93
N THR A 14 -0.75 14.92 -2.72
CA THR A 14 -1.63 15.38 -3.80
C THR A 14 -1.27 16.82 -4.19
N GLN A 15 -1.78 17.29 -5.32
CA GLN A 15 -1.61 18.68 -5.76
C GLN A 15 -2.05 19.72 -4.71
N HIS A 16 -2.99 19.35 -3.83
CA HIS A 16 -3.49 20.20 -2.73
C HIS A 16 -2.80 19.90 -1.39
N GLY A 17 -1.63 19.26 -1.39
CA GLY A 17 -0.84 19.00 -0.18
C GLY A 17 -1.35 17.87 0.72
N LYS A 18 -2.40 17.14 0.35
CA LYS A 18 -2.92 16.03 1.17
C LYS A 18 -2.00 14.82 1.06
N ILE A 19 -1.68 14.19 2.20
CA ILE A 19 -0.91 12.94 2.23
C ILE A 19 -1.86 11.77 1.97
N VAL A 20 -1.53 10.95 0.99
CA VAL A 20 -2.22 9.70 0.66
C VAL A 20 -1.23 8.56 0.60
N TRP A 21 -1.65 7.41 1.10
CA TRP A 21 -0.83 6.20 1.14
C TRP A 21 -1.38 5.14 0.19
N TYR A 22 -0.46 4.42 -0.45
CA TYR A 22 -0.78 3.32 -1.35
C TYR A 22 0.10 2.11 -1.05
N VAL A 23 -0.41 0.92 -1.33
CA VAL A 23 0.41 -0.27 -1.56
C VAL A 23 0.62 -0.43 -3.06
N ARG A 24 1.87 -0.68 -3.48
CA ARG A 24 2.23 -1.02 -4.86
C ARG A 24 3.36 -2.04 -4.90
N ILE A 25 3.15 -3.13 -5.63
CA ILE A 25 4.19 -4.14 -5.89
C ILE A 25 4.72 -3.94 -7.31
N GLY A 26 6.03 -3.70 -7.44
CA GLY A 26 6.68 -3.39 -8.73
C GLY A 26 6.02 -2.22 -9.46
N HIS A 27 5.78 -2.40 -10.76
CA HIS A 27 5.07 -1.43 -11.60
C HIS A 27 3.55 -1.67 -11.70
N GLY A 28 3.01 -2.62 -10.92
CA GLY A 28 1.61 -3.04 -11.01
C GLY A 28 0.59 -2.08 -10.39
N LYS A 29 -0.63 -2.63 -10.21
CA LYS A 29 -1.80 -1.98 -9.60
C LYS A 29 -1.43 -1.33 -8.26
N ARG A 30 -2.04 -0.17 -7.98
CA ARG A 30 -1.94 0.54 -6.70
C ARG A 30 -3.26 0.43 -5.97
N ILE A 31 -3.22 0.11 -4.68
CA ILE A 31 -4.40 0.13 -3.80
C ILE A 31 -4.20 1.25 -2.79
N ARG A 32 -5.20 2.14 -2.65
CA ARG A 32 -5.18 3.25 -1.68
C ARG A 32 -5.47 2.71 -0.28
N ILE A 33 -4.65 3.10 0.69
CA ILE A 33 -4.82 2.76 2.11
C ILE A 33 -5.68 3.85 2.76
N ARG A 34 -6.73 3.43 3.47
CA ARG A 34 -7.56 4.30 4.30
C ARG A 34 -7.04 4.30 5.75
N GLY A 35 -7.46 5.31 6.51
CA GLY A 35 -7.00 5.51 7.89
C GLY A 35 -5.73 6.37 8.00
N THR A 36 -5.47 6.81 9.23
CA THR A 36 -4.32 7.66 9.56
C THR A 36 -3.06 6.83 9.74
N TYR A 37 -1.95 7.25 9.14
CA TYR A 37 -0.67 6.53 9.26
C TYR A 37 -0.29 6.29 10.73
N GLY A 38 0.02 5.03 11.05
CA GLY A 38 0.39 4.61 12.40
C GLY A 38 -0.77 4.15 13.28
N THR A 39 -2.02 4.21 12.81
CA THR A 39 -3.18 3.63 13.53
C THR A 39 -3.40 2.16 13.15
N GLN A 40 -4.17 1.46 13.97
CA GLN A 40 -4.57 0.08 13.71
C GLN A 40 -5.35 -0.04 12.39
N GLU A 41 -6.30 0.86 12.15
CA GLU A 41 -7.05 0.92 10.89
C GLU A 41 -6.12 0.97 9.66
N PHE A 42 -5.07 1.79 9.73
CA PHE A 42 -4.08 1.88 8.66
C PHE A 42 -3.32 0.58 8.46
N VAL A 43 -2.92 -0.07 9.55
CA VAL A 43 -2.21 -1.36 9.52
C VAL A 43 -3.09 -2.44 8.90
N ASP A 44 -4.37 -2.48 9.24
CA ASP A 44 -5.32 -3.47 8.72
C ASP A 44 -5.58 -3.26 7.24
N ASN A 45 -5.81 -2.01 6.82
CA ASN A 45 -5.97 -1.66 5.40
C ASN A 45 -4.70 -1.96 4.60
N TYR A 46 -3.51 -1.70 5.17
CA TYR A 46 -2.23 -2.04 4.55
C TYR A 46 -2.08 -3.54 4.32
N LYS A 47 -2.36 -4.37 5.34
CA LYS A 47 -2.26 -5.83 5.24
C LYS A 47 -3.23 -6.40 4.21
N SER A 48 -4.48 -5.93 4.22
CA SER A 48 -5.50 -6.35 3.25
C SER A 48 -5.10 -6.00 1.81
N ALA A 49 -4.61 -4.78 1.58
CA ALA A 49 -4.13 -4.34 0.27
C ALA A 49 -2.93 -5.16 -0.23
N LEU A 50 -2.00 -5.50 0.67
CA LEU A 50 -0.88 -6.39 0.33
C LEU A 50 -1.36 -7.79 -0.07
N ALA A 51 -2.25 -8.38 0.71
CA ALA A 51 -2.78 -9.71 0.45
C ALA A 51 -3.52 -9.77 -0.90
N GLU A 52 -4.32 -8.75 -1.21
CA GLU A 52 -5.02 -8.63 -2.50
C GLU A 52 -4.02 -8.57 -3.67
N LEU A 53 -3.02 -7.68 -3.62
CA LEU A 53 -2.04 -7.57 -4.70
C LEU A 53 -1.19 -8.83 -4.86
N GLN A 54 -0.82 -9.49 -3.75
CA GLN A 54 -0.11 -10.76 -3.81
C GLN A 54 -0.97 -11.87 -4.44
N GLY A 55 -2.26 -11.92 -4.11
CA GLY A 55 -3.22 -12.86 -4.73
C GLY A 55 -3.34 -12.64 -6.23
N ILE A 56 -3.45 -11.37 -6.67
CA ILE A 56 -3.50 -11.01 -8.09
C ILE A 56 -2.21 -11.46 -8.81
N ILE A 57 -1.03 -11.13 -8.27
CA ILE A 57 0.26 -11.49 -8.89
C ILE A 57 0.42 -13.00 -8.99
N ARG A 58 0.03 -13.75 -7.96
CA ARG A 58 0.07 -15.22 -7.98
C ARG A 58 -0.84 -15.78 -9.06
N SER A 59 -2.06 -15.25 -9.19
CA SER A 59 -3.01 -15.66 -10.24
C SER A 59 -2.47 -15.38 -11.64
N THR A 60 -1.95 -14.18 -11.89
CA THR A 60 -1.39 -13.81 -13.21
C THR A 60 -0.14 -14.61 -13.59
N LYS A 61 0.65 -15.07 -12.62
CA LYS A 61 1.87 -15.85 -12.89
C LYS A 61 1.58 -17.34 -13.20
N LEU A 62 0.37 -17.81 -12.93
CA LEU A 62 -0.04 -19.21 -13.11
C LEU A 62 -0.86 -19.45 -14.39
N MET A 63 -1.19 -18.38 -15.15
CA MET A 63 -1.75 -18.44 -16.51
C MET A 63 -0.64 -18.26 -17.53
#